data_AF-A0A7K5XWI6-F1
#
_entry.id   AF-A0A7K5XWI6-F1
#
_cell.length_a   1.000
_cell.length_b   1.000
_cell.length_c   1.000
_cell.angle_alpha   90.00
_cell.angle_beta   90.00
_cell.angle_gamma   90.00
#
_symmetry.space_group_name_H-M   'P 1'
#
loop_
_entity.id
_entity.type
_entity.pdbx_description
1 polymer ?
#
loop_
_entity_poly.entity_id
_entity_poly.type
_entity_poly.pdbx_seq_one_letter_code
_entity_poly.pdbx_strand_id
1 'polypeptide(L)'
;LSFLNQLQKDLEEVKEFLAKATRKRLRDVLMTEKHKLELEIKNQPPPKPKDVAEEEKSSLGGYTVKINNYGWDQSDKFIKIYISLNGVQKLPAENVQVNFTERSFDLLVKNLNGKNYTMTFNNLLKPISVEGSSRKVKTDMVLVMCRKKREEKWECLTQVEKESKEKE
;
A
#
# COMPACT_ATOMS: atom_id res chain seq x y z
N LEU A 1 -17.74 -0.45 6.23
CA LEU A 1 -18.22 0.49 5.18
C LEU A 1 -17.59 0.07 3.86
N SER A 2 -18.39 -0.17 2.82
CA SER A 2 -17.88 -0.54 1.50
C SER A 2 -17.04 0.60 0.89
N PHE A 3 -16.08 0.26 0.04
CA PHE A 3 -15.24 1.25 -0.66
C PHE A 3 -16.07 2.30 -1.41
N LEU A 4 -17.20 1.89 -2.00
CA LEU A 4 -18.15 2.81 -2.64
C LEU A 4 -18.81 3.78 -1.64
N ASN A 5 -19.12 3.33 -0.43
CA ASN A 5 -19.67 4.19 0.63
C ASN A 5 -18.63 5.23 1.09
N GLN A 6 -17.35 4.86 1.16
CA GLN A 6 -16.28 5.82 1.46
C GLN A 6 -16.15 6.87 0.36
N LEU A 7 -16.12 6.47 -0.91
CA LEU A 7 -16.08 7.41 -2.04
C LEU A 7 -17.31 8.35 -2.05
N GLN A 8 -18.49 7.86 -1.67
CA GLN A 8 -19.69 8.69 -1.53
C GLN A 8 -19.56 9.72 -0.40
N LYS A 9 -18.96 9.35 0.73
CA LYS A 9 -18.70 10.28 1.84
C LYS A 9 -17.68 11.34 1.45
N ASP A 10 -16.59 10.92 0.81
CA ASP A 10 -15.54 11.82 0.33
C ASP A 10 -16.12 12.80 -0.72
N LEU A 11 -17.00 12.31 -1.61
CA LEU A 11 -17.71 13.16 -2.58
C LEU A 11 -18.61 14.19 -1.88
N GLU A 12 -19.31 13.81 -0.82
CA GLU A 12 -20.19 14.72 -0.07
C GLU A 12 -19.38 15.78 0.67
N GLU A 13 -18.27 15.39 1.31
CA GLU A 13 -17.37 16.31 2.00
C GLU A 13 -16.73 17.32 1.02
N VAL A 14 -16.34 16.88 -0.17
CA VAL A 14 -15.84 17.79 -1.23
C VAL A 14 -16.90 18.79 -1.68
N LYS A 15 -18.19 18.40 -1.74
CA LYS A 15 -19.29 19.34 -2.04
C LYS A 15 -19.46 20.37 -0.91
N GLU A 16 -19.37 19.95 0.35
CA GLU A 16 -19.41 20.86 1.48
C GLU A 16 -18.26 21.87 1.47
N PHE A 17 -17.05 21.42 1.14
CA PHE A 17 -15.89 22.31 1.01
C PHE A 17 -16.00 23.25 -0.20
N LEU A 18 -16.58 22.81 -1.31
CA LEU A 18 -16.89 23.68 -2.45
C LEU A 18 -17.89 24.78 -2.09
N ALA A 19 -18.83 24.54 -1.18
CA ALA A 19 -19.77 25.55 -0.70
C ALA A 19 -19.05 26.63 0.14
N LYS A 20 -18.00 26.27 0.87
CA LYS A 20 -17.21 27.18 1.73
C LYS A 20 -16.04 27.86 1.00
N ALA A 21 -15.57 27.30 -0.11
CA ALA A 21 -14.41 27.81 -0.84
C ALA A 21 -14.75 29.07 -1.66
N THR A 22 -14.18 30.23 -1.29
CA THR A 22 -14.38 31.51 -2.00
C THR A 22 -13.30 31.82 -3.05
N ARG A 23 -12.11 31.19 -2.93
CA ARG A 23 -10.96 31.45 -3.80
C ARG A 23 -11.00 30.57 -5.04
N LYS A 24 -10.95 31.18 -6.24
CA LYS A 24 -11.01 30.48 -7.54
C LYS A 24 -10.07 29.28 -7.65
N ARG A 25 -8.78 29.46 -7.34
CA ARG A 25 -7.77 28.38 -7.38
C ARG A 25 -8.14 27.17 -6.52
N LEU A 26 -8.74 27.40 -5.34
CA LEU A 26 -9.16 26.31 -4.45
C LEU A 26 -10.43 25.63 -4.95
N ARG A 27 -11.37 26.40 -5.51
CA ARG A 27 -12.56 25.84 -6.17
C ARG A 27 -12.18 24.95 -7.36
N ASP A 28 -11.21 25.36 -8.17
CA ASP A 28 -10.77 24.60 -9.34
C ASP A 28 -10.14 23.25 -8.95
N VAL A 29 -9.32 23.22 -7.88
CA VAL A 29 -8.74 22.00 -7.32
C VAL A 29 -9.84 21.07 -6.78
N LEU A 30 -10.77 21.61 -5.98
CA LEU A 30 -11.87 20.82 -5.41
C LEU A 30 -12.83 20.31 -6.50
N MET A 31 -13.08 21.07 -7.56
CA MET A 31 -13.89 20.61 -8.70
C MET A 31 -13.21 19.48 -9.47
N THR A 32 -11.89 19.53 -9.61
CA THR A 32 -11.12 18.45 -10.25
C THR A 32 -11.21 17.17 -9.43
N GLU A 33 -11.05 17.26 -8.11
CA GLU A 33 -11.17 16.09 -7.22
C GLU A 33 -12.60 15.54 -7.19
N LYS A 34 -13.60 16.43 -7.15
CA LYS A 34 -15.02 16.06 -7.27
C LYS A 34 -15.28 15.21 -8.52
N HIS A 35 -14.81 15.66 -9.67
CA HIS A 35 -15.02 14.97 -10.94
C HIS A 35 -14.33 13.60 -10.98
N LYS A 36 -13.14 13.49 -10.36
CA LYS A 36 -12.43 12.22 -10.22
C LYS A 36 -13.19 11.23 -9.34
N LEU A 37 -13.72 11.67 -8.20
CA LEU A 37 -14.55 10.83 -7.33
C LEU A 37 -15.84 10.38 -8.02
N GLU A 38 -16.50 11.26 -8.78
CA GLU A 38 -17.69 10.91 -9.58
C GLU A 38 -17.37 9.83 -10.64
N LEU A 39 -16.21 9.92 -11.29
CA LEU A 39 -15.75 8.91 -12.25
C LEU A 39 -15.43 7.57 -11.57
N GLU A 40 -14.80 7.58 -10.40
CA GLU A 40 -14.48 6.36 -9.63
C GLU A 40 -15.74 5.67 -9.11
N ILE A 41 -16.76 6.43 -8.72
CA ILE A 41 -18.08 5.89 -8.34
C ILE A 41 -18.80 5.31 -9.56
N LYS A 42 -18.78 6.02 -10.70
CA LYS A 42 -19.46 5.59 -11.93
C LYS A 42 -18.81 4.37 -12.60
N ASN A 43 -17.48 4.28 -12.55
CA ASN A 43 -16.71 3.20 -13.17
C ASN A 43 -16.51 1.99 -12.24
N GLN A 44 -17.22 1.92 -11.10
CA GLN A 44 -17.22 0.69 -10.31
C GLN A 44 -17.81 -0.48 -11.13
N PRO A 45 -17.12 -1.63 -11.20
CA PRO A 45 -17.70 -2.82 -11.81
C PRO A 45 -18.94 -3.26 -11.03
N PRO A 46 -20.00 -3.74 -11.71
CA PRO A 46 -21.22 -4.19 -11.03
C PRO A 46 -20.90 -5.30 -10.03
N PRO A 47 -21.62 -5.36 -8.89
CA PRO A 47 -21.43 -6.40 -7.90
C PRO A 47 -21.74 -7.75 -8.54
N LYS A 48 -20.75 -8.64 -8.58
CA LYS A 48 -20.99 -10.05 -8.88
C LYS A 48 -21.91 -10.61 -7.78
N PRO A 49 -23.07 -11.20 -8.12
CA PRO A 49 -23.89 -11.89 -7.14
C PRO A 49 -23.13 -13.12 -6.66
N LYS A 50 -22.84 -13.17 -5.36
CA LYS A 50 -22.65 -14.42 -4.64
C LYS A 50 -23.54 -14.37 -3.42
N ASP A 51 -24.63 -15.12 -3.55
CA ASP A 51 -25.61 -15.39 -2.54
C ASP A 51 -24.99 -15.99 -1.26
N VAL A 52 -25.72 -15.71 -0.18
CA VAL A 52 -25.85 -16.38 1.11
C VAL A 52 -24.68 -16.34 2.11
N ALA A 53 -24.90 -15.42 3.05
CA ALA A 53 -25.02 -15.66 4.49
C ALA A 53 -23.82 -15.27 5.34
N GLU A 54 -24.03 -14.14 6.04
CA GLU A 54 -23.76 -13.89 7.46
C GLU A 54 -22.32 -14.14 7.95
N GLU A 55 -21.60 -13.19 8.53
CA GLU A 55 -22.06 -12.11 9.38
C GLU A 55 -20.94 -11.08 9.51
N GLU A 56 -21.35 -9.82 9.60
CA GLU A 56 -20.53 -8.75 10.13
C GLU A 56 -20.04 -9.09 11.55
N LYS A 57 -18.75 -9.40 11.67
CA LYS A 57 -17.96 -8.98 12.83
C LYS A 57 -16.68 -8.32 12.35
N SER A 58 -16.81 -7.08 11.89
CA SER A 58 -15.72 -6.11 12.04
C SER A 58 -16.03 -5.12 13.16
N SER A 59 -16.58 -5.61 14.28
CA SER A 59 -16.24 -5.02 15.57
C SER A 59 -14.86 -5.56 15.95
N LEU A 60 -13.90 -4.64 16.11
CA LEU A 60 -12.44 -4.80 16.31
C LEU A 60 -11.67 -4.52 15.02
N GLY A 61 -11.49 -3.23 14.73
CA GLY A 61 -10.34 -2.79 13.96
C GLY A 61 -9.09 -3.35 14.62
N GLY A 62 -8.56 -4.45 14.06
CA GLY A 62 -7.29 -5.01 14.47
C GLY A 62 -6.26 -3.89 14.42
N TYR A 63 -5.60 -3.64 15.55
CA TYR A 63 -4.57 -2.62 15.62
C TYR A 63 -3.51 -2.89 14.55
N THR A 64 -3.09 -1.82 13.88
CA THR A 64 -2.08 -1.90 12.84
C THR A 64 -0.71 -1.85 13.49
N VAL A 65 0.02 -2.96 13.41
CA VAL A 65 1.40 -3.08 13.85
C VAL A 65 2.32 -2.65 12.73
N LYS A 66 3.16 -1.64 12.99
CA LYS A 66 4.24 -1.28 12.07
C LYS A 66 5.35 -2.33 12.18
N ILE A 67 5.70 -2.92 11.05
CA ILE A 67 6.82 -3.85 10.95
C ILE A 67 8.11 -3.01 10.88
N ASN A 68 8.98 -3.15 11.87
CA ASN A 68 10.29 -2.48 11.88
C ASN A 68 11.45 -3.47 11.68
N ASN A 69 11.22 -4.77 11.92
CA ASN A 69 12.24 -5.79 11.78
C ASN A 69 12.11 -6.49 10.42
N TYR A 70 13.17 -6.42 9.63
CA TYR A 70 13.29 -7.07 8.33
C TYR A 70 14.76 -7.37 8.04
N GLY A 71 15.00 -8.39 7.22
CA GLY A 71 16.29 -8.60 6.57
C GLY A 71 16.19 -8.19 5.11
N TRP A 72 17.29 -7.76 4.51
CA TRP A 72 17.32 -7.56 3.06
C TRP A 72 18.64 -8.05 2.47
N ASP A 73 18.56 -8.53 1.23
CA ASP A 73 19.71 -8.85 0.39
C ASP A 73 19.51 -8.28 -1.01
N GLN A 74 20.51 -8.48 -1.87
CA GLN A 74 20.39 -8.17 -3.27
C GLN A 74 21.05 -9.23 -4.16
N SER A 75 20.54 -9.28 -5.38
CA SER A 75 21.15 -9.93 -6.54
C SER A 75 21.41 -8.86 -7.61
N ASP A 76 21.93 -9.27 -8.77
CA ASP A 76 22.15 -8.36 -9.90
C ASP A 76 20.87 -7.65 -10.33
N LYS A 77 19.74 -8.36 -10.31
CA LYS A 77 18.45 -7.87 -10.84
C LYS A 77 17.45 -7.41 -9.78
N PHE A 78 17.56 -7.89 -8.55
CA PHE A 78 16.55 -7.68 -7.51
C PHE A 78 17.14 -7.27 -6.18
N ILE A 79 16.45 -6.35 -5.50
CA ILE A 79 16.50 -6.19 -4.05
C ILE A 79 15.44 -7.11 -3.44
N LYS A 80 15.80 -7.85 -2.39
CA LYS A 80 14.91 -8.80 -1.72
C LYS A 80 14.78 -8.41 -0.26
N ILE A 81 13.55 -8.21 0.19
CA ILE A 81 13.22 -7.88 1.58
C ILE A 81 12.49 -9.07 2.19
N TYR A 82 13.03 -9.59 3.29
CA TYR A 82 12.54 -10.73 4.04
C TYR A 82 11.89 -10.26 5.33
N ILE A 83 10.61 -10.57 5.47
CA ILE A 83 9.78 -10.09 6.56
C ILE A 83 9.16 -11.30 7.24
N SER A 84 9.63 -11.60 8.46
CA SER A 84 9.15 -12.74 9.24
C SER A 84 7.79 -12.41 9.86
N LEU A 85 6.76 -13.15 9.44
CA LEU A 85 5.38 -13.00 9.89
C LEU A 85 4.77 -14.40 10.09
N ASN A 86 4.80 -14.89 11.33
CA ASN A 86 4.34 -16.23 11.66
C ASN A 86 2.86 -16.44 11.29
N GLY A 87 2.58 -17.49 10.53
CA GLY A 87 1.25 -17.88 10.07
C GLY A 87 0.76 -17.16 8.81
N VAL A 88 1.56 -16.29 8.20
CA VAL A 88 1.15 -15.49 7.02
C VAL A 88 0.75 -16.35 5.80
N GLN A 89 1.32 -17.53 5.66
CA GLN A 89 0.99 -18.54 4.64
C GLN A 89 -0.43 -19.07 4.74
N LYS A 90 -1.07 -18.97 5.90
CA LYS A 90 -2.46 -19.40 6.12
C LYS A 90 -3.48 -18.37 5.65
N LEU A 91 -3.03 -17.15 5.36
CA LEU A 91 -3.92 -16.09 4.91
C LEU A 91 -4.26 -16.23 3.44
N PRO A 92 -5.48 -15.83 3.04
CA PRO A 92 -5.82 -15.61 1.65
C PRO A 92 -4.80 -14.70 0.97
N ALA A 93 -4.50 -14.97 -0.30
CA ALA A 93 -3.52 -14.20 -1.06
C ALA A 93 -3.86 -12.69 -1.09
N GLU A 94 -5.15 -12.35 -1.13
CA GLU A 94 -5.68 -10.98 -1.11
C GLU A 94 -5.40 -10.20 0.18
N ASN A 95 -5.11 -10.88 1.29
CA ASN A 95 -4.82 -10.24 2.57
C ASN A 95 -3.37 -9.75 2.66
N VAL A 96 -2.49 -10.17 1.75
CA VAL A 96 -1.10 -9.72 1.69
C VAL A 96 -0.91 -8.91 0.42
N GLN A 97 -1.00 -7.59 0.56
CA GLN A 97 -1.03 -6.62 -0.52
C GLN A 97 0.30 -5.86 -0.55
N VAL A 98 0.85 -5.65 -1.75
CA VAL A 98 2.03 -4.81 -1.93
C VAL A 98 1.79 -3.84 -3.06
N ASN A 99 2.04 -2.56 -2.79
CA ASN A 99 1.99 -1.49 -3.77
C ASN A 99 3.42 -1.00 -4.02
N PHE A 100 3.87 -1.05 -5.26
CA PHE A 100 5.19 -0.57 -5.66
C PHE A 100 5.07 0.77 -6.35
N THR A 101 6.02 1.66 -6.10
CA THR A 101 6.26 2.85 -6.93
C THR A 101 7.68 2.78 -7.49
N GLU A 102 8.09 3.82 -8.21
CA GLU A 102 9.46 3.89 -8.73
C GLU A 102 10.54 3.89 -7.64
N ARG A 103 10.28 4.45 -6.45
CA ARG A 103 11.29 4.60 -5.37
C ARG A 103 10.75 4.27 -3.98
N SER A 104 9.59 3.63 -3.91
CA SER A 104 8.99 3.21 -2.64
C SER A 104 8.19 1.93 -2.82
N PHE A 105 7.87 1.28 -1.71
CA PHE A 105 6.83 0.27 -1.68
C PHE A 105 6.11 0.25 -0.33
N ASP A 106 4.87 -0.20 -0.36
CA ASP A 106 4.01 -0.38 0.82
C ASP A 106 3.55 -1.84 0.87
N LEU A 107 3.75 -2.50 2.00
CA LEU A 107 3.22 -3.83 2.31
C LEU A 107 2.12 -3.69 3.37
N LEU A 108 0.98 -4.31 3.11
CA LEU A 108 -0.13 -4.44 4.04
C LEU A 108 -0.52 -5.92 4.18
N VAL A 109 -0.48 -6.43 5.40
CA VAL A 109 -0.95 -7.77 5.74
C VAL A 109 -2.15 -7.66 6.68
N LYS A 110 -3.32 -8.12 6.22
CA LYS A 110 -4.58 -8.01 6.95
C LYS A 110 -4.92 -9.27 7.72
N ASN A 111 -5.53 -9.11 8.88
CA ASN A 111 -6.13 -10.17 9.68
C ASN A 111 -5.17 -11.33 10.03
N LEU A 112 -3.87 -11.05 10.22
CA LEU A 112 -2.93 -12.04 10.73
C LEU A 112 -3.06 -12.13 12.25
N ASN A 113 -3.59 -13.24 12.76
CA ASN A 113 -3.82 -13.45 14.20
C ASN A 113 -4.64 -12.30 14.84
N GLY A 114 -5.65 -11.80 14.12
CA GLY A 114 -6.49 -10.68 14.56
C GLY A 114 -5.84 -9.29 14.50
N LYS A 115 -4.66 -9.16 13.87
CA LYS A 115 -3.92 -7.89 13.72
C LYS A 115 -3.68 -7.56 12.26
N ASN A 116 -3.50 -6.28 11.99
CA ASN A 116 -2.98 -5.82 10.70
C ASN A 116 -1.50 -5.49 10.86
N TYR A 117 -0.71 -5.75 9.83
CA TYR A 117 0.70 -5.41 9.80
C TYR A 117 1.00 -4.54 8.59
N THR A 118 1.79 -3.48 8.77
CA THR A 118 2.15 -2.56 7.71
C THR A 118 3.65 -2.26 7.68
N MET A 119 4.20 -2.08 6.48
CA MET A 119 5.56 -1.65 6.26
C MET A 119 5.61 -0.72 5.05
N THR A 120 6.27 0.41 5.21
CA THR A 120 6.48 1.39 4.13
C THR A 120 7.96 1.68 4.03
N PHE A 121 8.50 1.53 2.82
CA PHE A 121 9.82 2.05 2.47
C PHE A 121 9.67 3.25 1.58
N ASN A 122 10.08 4.40 2.10
CA ASN A 122 10.21 5.63 1.32
C ASN A 122 11.66 5.82 0.90
N ASN A 123 11.87 6.51 -0.23
CA ASN A 123 13.19 6.94 -0.69
C ASN A 123 14.21 5.79 -0.79
N LEU A 124 13.83 4.72 -1.49
CA LEU A 124 14.77 3.66 -1.89
C LEU A 124 15.99 4.29 -2.59
N LEU A 125 17.17 3.73 -2.33
CA LEU A 125 18.44 4.28 -2.80
C LEU A 125 18.41 4.57 -4.31
N LYS A 126 17.93 3.61 -5.10
CA LYS A 126 17.81 3.68 -6.57
C LYS A 126 16.40 3.29 -7.02
N PRO A 127 16.00 3.63 -8.26
CA PRO A 127 14.66 3.33 -8.72
C PRO A 127 14.47 1.85 -9.08
N ILE A 128 13.24 1.37 -8.93
CA ILE A 128 12.78 0.01 -9.21
C ILE A 128 11.73 0.01 -10.33
N SER A 129 11.57 -1.13 -11.00
CA SER A 129 10.51 -1.37 -11.99
C SER A 129 9.28 -1.90 -11.26
N VAL A 130 8.17 -1.15 -11.29
CA VAL A 130 6.89 -1.54 -10.68
C VAL A 130 6.39 -2.85 -11.26
N GLU A 131 6.35 -2.97 -12.59
CA GLU A 131 5.88 -4.15 -13.32
C GLU A 131 6.74 -5.40 -13.07
N GLY A 132 8.05 -5.20 -12.88
CA GLY A 132 8.97 -6.29 -12.58
C GLY A 132 9.05 -6.67 -11.11
N SER A 133 8.48 -5.87 -10.22
CA SER A 133 8.49 -6.11 -8.78
C SER A 133 7.31 -6.99 -8.37
N SER A 134 7.51 -7.79 -7.34
CA SER A 134 6.49 -8.76 -6.92
C SER A 134 6.66 -9.16 -5.46
N ARG A 135 5.65 -9.83 -4.92
CA ARG A 135 5.67 -10.41 -3.58
C ARG A 135 5.49 -11.92 -3.65
N LYS A 136 6.12 -12.63 -2.72
CA LYS A 136 5.96 -14.07 -2.52
C LYS A 136 5.66 -14.32 -1.04
N VAL A 137 4.64 -15.12 -0.78
CA VAL A 137 4.36 -15.61 0.57
C VAL A 137 4.99 -16.98 0.72
N LYS A 138 5.75 -17.16 1.80
CA LYS A 138 6.38 -18.42 2.20
C LYS A 138 5.89 -18.77 3.60
N THR A 139 6.25 -19.95 4.09
CA THR A 139 6.02 -20.34 5.48
C THR A 139 6.62 -19.29 6.42
N ASP A 140 5.76 -18.68 7.22
CA ASP A 140 6.08 -17.68 8.25
C ASP A 140 6.84 -16.44 7.74
N MET A 141 6.78 -16.17 6.43
CA MET A 141 7.58 -15.12 5.81
C MET A 141 6.91 -14.52 4.57
N VAL A 142 7.04 -13.20 4.43
CA VAL A 142 6.76 -12.47 3.19
C VAL A 142 8.09 -12.05 2.58
N LEU A 143 8.28 -12.40 1.31
CA LEU A 143 9.40 -11.97 0.49
C LEU A 143 8.91 -10.91 -0.50
N VAL A 144 9.38 -9.68 -0.35
CA VAL A 144 9.15 -8.60 -1.30
C VAL A 144 10.37 -8.52 -2.22
N MET A 145 10.14 -8.63 -3.53
CA MET A 145 11.19 -8.58 -4.55
C MET A 145 11.01 -7.33 -5.39
N CYS A 146 11.91 -6.37 -5.22
CA CYS A 146 11.92 -5.14 -5.98
C CYS A 146 12.90 -5.29 -7.15
N ARG A 147 12.41 -5.25 -8.40
CA ARG A 147 13.27 -5.34 -9.58
C ARG A 147 14.00 -4.02 -9.78
N LYS A 148 15.32 -4.06 -9.83
CA LYS A 148 16.12 -2.86 -10.09
C LYS A 148 15.85 -2.35 -11.51
N LYS A 149 15.75 -1.03 -11.71
CA LYS A 149 15.70 -0.46 -13.07
C LYS A 149 17.03 -0.60 -13.80
N ARG A 150 18.15 -0.61 -13.06
CA ARG A 150 19.51 -0.80 -13.58
C ARG A 150 20.23 -1.86 -12.75
N GLU A 151 21.02 -2.71 -13.39
CA GLU A 151 21.82 -3.72 -12.72
C GLU A 151 23.02 -3.05 -12.04
N GLU A 152 22.79 -2.54 -10.83
CA GLU A 152 23.80 -1.87 -10.00
C GLU A 152 23.75 -2.39 -8.56
N LYS A 153 24.89 -2.37 -7.88
CA LYS A 153 24.99 -2.77 -6.47
C LYS A 153 24.51 -1.63 -5.57
N TRP A 154 23.63 -1.94 -4.63
CA TRP A 154 23.13 -0.99 -3.63
C TRP A 154 23.95 -1.11 -2.34
N GLU A 155 24.52 -0.01 -1.88
CA GLU A 155 25.33 -0.01 -0.64
C GLU A 155 24.45 0.01 0.62
N CYS A 156 23.26 0.62 0.51
CA CYS A 156 22.23 0.72 1.53
C CYS A 156 20.85 0.54 0.88
N LEU A 157 19.81 0.32 1.69
CA LEU A 157 18.46 0.12 1.15
C LEU A 157 17.78 1.45 0.82
N THR A 158 17.99 2.46 1.66
CA THR A 158 17.39 3.79 1.53
C THR A 158 18.45 4.88 1.36
N GLN A 159 18.03 6.03 0.82
CA GLN A 159 18.90 7.21 0.73
C GLN A 159 19.27 7.73 2.13
N VAL A 160 18.34 7.68 3.08
CA VAL A 160 18.54 8.13 4.46
C VAL A 160 19.65 7.33 5.15
N GLU A 161 19.66 6.00 4.99
CA GLU A 161 20.75 5.15 5.53
C GLU A 161 22.12 5.52 4.96
N LYS A 162 22.19 5.89 3.67
CA LYS A 162 23.44 6.30 3.04
C LYS A 162 23.93 7.64 3.61
N GLU A 163 23.04 8.63 3.70
CA GLU A 163 23.38 9.94 4.26
C GLU A 163 23.80 9.87 5.74
N SER A 164 23.22 8.96 6.53
CA SER A 164 23.62 8.75 7.91
C SER A 164 25.03 8.18 8.03
N LYS A 165 25.43 7.26 7.14
CA LYS A 165 26.78 6.66 7.13
C LYS A 165 27.87 7.59 6.61
N GLU A 166 27.54 8.54 5.74
CA GLU A 166 28.51 9.53 5.21
C GLU A 166 28.77 10.69 6.18
N LYS A 167 27.94 10.85 7.21
CA LYS A 167 28.08 11.88 8.26
C LYS A 167 28.82 11.38 9.50
N GLU A 168 29.15 10.08 9.56
CA GLU A 168 30.06 9.48 10.55
C GLU A 168 31.49 9.44 10.00
#